data_AF-A0A432SQS9-F1
#
_entry.id   AF-A0A432SQS9-F1
#
_cell.length_a   1.000
_cell.length_b   1.000
_cell.length_c   1.000
_cell.angle_alpha   90.00
_cell.angle_beta   90.00
_cell.angle_gamma   90.00
#
_symmetry.space_group_name_H-M   'P 1'
#
loop_
_entity.id
_entity.type
_entity.pdbx_description
1 polymer ?
#
loop_
_entity_poly.entity_id
_entity_poly.type
_entity_poly.pdbx_seq_one_letter_code
_entity_poly.pdbx_strand_id
1 'polypeptide(L)'
;MNKIIWIIRTVKHAKNAFTLFELMVVVMIIGIVYALVLGKFDPKQHMKIVRLDSLRDVMMQKHKEGQRLDLVLYDHCKKSALLVNGDLQEKMKINLKPELFQNITVYKSDPFGHERKISFPPRVIDEHLEPVCFQYTIFPNGSGSSYIIAQNEKFYIFPPYFEDVNVTESLEEALALFTHEKEKKITFHE
;
A
#
# COMPACT_ATOMS: atom_id res chain seq x y z
N MET A 1 48.58 48.62 -17.80
CA MET A 1 48.02 49.28 -16.60
C MET A 1 47.06 48.28 -15.96
N ASN A 2 47.46 47.33 -15.11
CA ASN A 2 48.18 47.41 -13.82
C ASN A 2 47.57 48.44 -12.86
N LYS A 3 46.60 47.99 -12.03
CA LYS A 3 46.36 48.37 -10.62
C LYS A 3 44.95 47.94 -10.17
N ILE A 4 44.76 46.66 -9.88
CA ILE A 4 43.75 46.22 -8.87
C ILE A 4 44.43 45.12 -8.04
N ILE A 5 45.53 45.52 -7.41
CA ILE A 5 46.07 44.88 -6.23
C ILE A 5 45.69 45.80 -5.07
N TRP A 6 45.43 45.17 -3.92
CA TRP A 6 45.15 45.78 -2.62
C TRP A 6 43.69 46.12 -2.33
N ILE A 7 42.98 45.15 -1.74
CA ILE A 7 42.40 45.22 -0.38
C ILE A 7 42.15 43.76 0.04
N ILE A 8 43.21 43.06 0.47
CA ILE A 8 43.03 41.93 1.40
C ILE A 8 43.01 42.62 2.77
N ARG A 9 41.81 43.03 3.18
CA ARG A 9 41.56 43.56 4.51
C ARG A 9 41.85 42.42 5.48
N THR A 10 42.94 42.56 6.22
CA THR A 10 43.35 41.69 7.31
C THR A 10 42.20 41.55 8.30
N VAL A 11 41.42 40.46 8.17
CA VAL A 11 40.55 39.99 9.24
C VAL A 11 41.48 39.52 10.34
N LYS A 12 41.74 40.41 11.29
CA LYS A 12 42.38 40.08 12.56
C LYS A 12 41.48 39.02 13.19
N HIS A 13 41.85 37.74 13.06
CA HIS A 13 41.21 36.65 13.80
C HIS A 13 41.50 36.90 15.29
N ALA A 14 40.67 37.73 15.92
CA ALA A 14 40.45 37.61 17.35
C ALA A 14 39.88 36.21 17.55
N LYS A 15 40.72 35.28 17.99
CA LYS A 15 40.30 33.98 18.52
C LYS A 15 39.58 34.26 19.83
N ASN A 16 38.40 34.85 19.75
CA ASN A 16 37.46 34.87 20.86
C ASN A 16 37.02 33.42 20.99
N ALA A 17 37.61 32.71 21.95
CA ALA A 17 37.15 31.39 22.31
C ALA A 17 35.68 31.53 22.72
N PHE A 18 34.83 30.73 22.07
CA PHE A 18 33.43 30.64 22.38
C PHE A 18 33.28 30.40 23.88
N THR A 19 32.45 31.20 24.56
CA THR A 19 32.21 30.96 25.99
C THR A 19 31.40 29.68 26.14
N LEU A 20 31.60 28.95 27.25
CA LEU A 20 30.87 27.70 27.52
C LEU A 20 29.34 27.92 27.48
N PHE A 21 28.89 29.08 27.98
CA PHE A 21 27.48 29.47 27.95
C PHE A 21 26.96 29.67 26.52
N GLU A 22 27.71 30.35 25.67
CA GLU A 22 27.35 30.57 24.27
C GLU A 22 27.22 29.24 23.52
N LEU A 23 28.09 28.27 23.81
CA LEU A 23 28.01 26.92 23.23
C LEU A 23 26.73 26.18 23.65
N MET A 24 26.33 26.29 24.92
CA MET A 24 25.11 25.67 25.43
C MET A 24 23.87 26.23 24.73
N VAL A 25 23.79 27.55 24.56
CA VAL A 25 22.67 28.20 23.86
C VAL A 25 22.60 27.75 22.40
N VAL A 26 23.74 27.66 21.71
CA VAL A 26 23.78 27.19 20.31
C VAL A 26 23.26 25.75 20.18
N VAL A 27 23.67 24.84 21.07
CA VAL A 27 23.19 23.44 21.03
C VAL A 27 21.68 23.37 21.30
N MET A 28 21.15 24.19 22.22
CA MET A 28 19.71 24.27 22.50
C MET A 28 18.93 24.77 21.27
N ILE A 29 19.39 25.82 20.62
CA ILE A 29 18.74 26.37 19.41
C ILE A 29 18.76 25.35 18.28
N ILE A 30 19.90 24.68 18.05
CA ILE A 30 20.01 23.61 17.04
C ILE A 30 19.02 22.49 17.36
N GLY A 31 18.90 22.07 18.63
CA GLY A 31 17.92 21.06 19.05
C GLY A 31 16.48 21.43 18.73
N ILE A 32 16.08 22.68 19.01
CA ILE A 32 14.71 23.17 18.71
C ILE A 32 14.48 23.21 17.19
N VAL A 33 15.44 23.71 16.41
CA VAL A 33 15.35 23.74 14.95
C VAL A 33 15.21 22.32 14.38
N TYR A 34 16.00 21.36 14.86
CA TYR A 34 15.87 19.96 14.45
C TYR A 34 14.52 19.35 14.82
N ALA A 35 14.00 19.62 16.02
CA ALA A 35 12.68 19.15 16.44
C ALA A 35 11.55 19.71 15.54
N LEU A 36 11.63 20.99 15.16
CA LEU A 36 10.67 21.62 14.26
C LEU A 36 10.76 21.08 12.82
N VAL A 37 11.96 20.75 12.34
CA VAL A 37 12.16 20.15 11.02
C VAL A 37 11.64 18.71 10.98
N LEU A 38 11.93 17.90 12.02
CA LEU A 38 11.45 16.52 12.11
C LEU A 38 9.92 16.45 12.29
N GLY A 39 9.33 17.36 13.06
CA GLY A 39 7.88 17.42 13.28
C GLY A 39 7.05 17.75 12.03
N LYS A 40 7.67 18.27 10.96
CA LYS A 40 7.02 18.56 9.68
C LYS A 40 7.22 17.48 8.63
N PHE A 41 8.03 16.46 8.91
CA PHE A 41 8.21 15.32 8.03
C PHE A 41 7.06 14.34 8.28
N ASP A 42 5.92 14.55 7.62
CA ASP A 42 4.91 13.49 7.44
C ASP A 42 5.29 12.77 6.14
N PRO A 43 6.06 11.67 6.19
CA PRO A 43 6.41 10.94 4.98
C PRO A 43 5.09 10.43 4.39
N LYS A 44 4.66 11.03 3.28
CA LYS A 44 3.51 10.56 2.51
C LYS A 44 3.67 9.05 2.35
N GLN A 45 2.76 8.30 2.95
CA GLN A 45 2.87 6.86 2.93
C GLN A 45 2.57 6.41 1.50
N HIS A 46 3.56 5.82 0.87
CA HIS A 46 3.45 5.27 -0.47
C HIS A 46 3.20 3.77 -0.36
N MET A 47 2.13 3.32 -1.02
CA MET A 47 1.87 1.90 -1.24
C MET A 47 2.27 1.59 -2.68
N LYS A 48 3.22 0.68 -2.90
CA LYS A 48 3.68 0.31 -4.24
C LYS A 48 3.36 -1.16 -4.49
N ILE A 49 2.45 -1.42 -5.40
CA ILE A 49 2.08 -2.78 -5.81
C ILE A 49 2.69 -3.01 -7.18
N VAL A 50 3.69 -3.90 -7.23
CA VAL A 50 4.47 -4.18 -8.45
C VAL A 50 3.95 -5.42 -9.18
N ARG A 51 3.40 -6.37 -8.42
CA ARG A 51 2.91 -7.65 -8.92
C ARG A 51 1.58 -7.99 -8.24
N LEU A 52 0.74 -8.76 -8.92
CA LEU A 52 -0.57 -9.15 -8.41
C LEU A 52 -0.43 -10.03 -7.15
N ASP A 53 0.51 -10.98 -7.14
CA ASP A 53 0.82 -11.84 -5.99
C ASP A 53 1.22 -11.07 -4.72
N SER A 54 1.92 -9.94 -4.87
CA SER A 54 2.35 -9.08 -3.75
C SER A 54 1.25 -8.18 -3.16
N LEU A 55 0.06 -8.14 -3.79
CA LEU A 55 -1.02 -7.23 -3.40
C LEU A 55 -1.37 -7.38 -1.92
N ARG A 56 -1.53 -8.62 -1.47
CA ARG A 56 -1.94 -8.92 -0.11
C ARG A 56 -0.89 -8.43 0.88
N ASP A 57 0.37 -8.79 0.69
CA ASP A 57 1.45 -8.44 1.62
C ASP A 57 1.57 -6.93 1.78
N VAL A 58 1.48 -6.21 0.66
CA VAL A 58 1.53 -4.75 0.63
C VAL A 58 0.36 -4.13 1.40
N MET A 59 -0.84 -4.70 1.28
CA MET A 59 -2.01 -4.26 2.06
C MET A 59 -1.91 -4.63 3.53
N MET A 60 -1.42 -5.82 3.85
CA MET A 60 -1.23 -6.29 5.23
C MET A 60 -0.23 -5.43 6.00
N GLN A 61 0.81 -4.91 5.36
CA GLN A 61 1.75 -3.95 5.97
C GLN A 61 1.08 -2.65 6.43
N LYS A 62 -0.10 -2.32 5.90
CA LYS A 62 -0.87 -1.11 6.26
C LYS A 62 -2.09 -1.41 7.12
N HIS A 63 -2.50 -2.67 7.20
CA HIS A 63 -3.61 -3.09 8.03
C HIS A 63 -3.27 -2.93 9.51
N LYS A 64 -4.19 -2.34 10.27
CA LYS A 64 -4.16 -2.34 11.73
C LYS A 64 -5.28 -3.22 12.24
N GLU A 65 -5.03 -3.91 13.34
CA GLU A 65 -6.01 -4.79 13.96
C GLU A 65 -7.35 -4.07 14.21
N GLY A 66 -8.45 -4.74 13.90
CA GLY A 66 -9.80 -4.18 14.02
C GLY A 66 -10.22 -3.25 12.87
N GLN A 67 -9.35 -2.96 11.90
CA GLN A 67 -9.69 -2.12 10.75
C GLN A 67 -10.03 -2.95 9.52
N ARG A 68 -11.02 -2.48 8.75
CA ARG A 68 -11.29 -2.96 7.40
C ARG A 68 -10.50 -2.10 6.41
N LEU A 69 -9.75 -2.74 5.52
CA LEU A 69 -8.99 -2.06 4.47
C LEU A 69 -9.45 -2.53 3.11
N ASP A 70 -10.02 -1.64 2.29
CA ASP A 70 -10.46 -1.94 0.93
C ASP A 70 -9.57 -1.22 -0.09
N LEU A 71 -8.91 -1.97 -0.97
CA LEU A 71 -8.33 -1.44 -2.20
C LEU A 71 -9.37 -1.56 -3.31
N VAL A 72 -9.73 -0.44 -3.90
CA VAL A 72 -10.75 -0.35 -4.96
C VAL A 72 -10.11 0.21 -6.22
N LEU A 73 -10.25 -0.51 -7.33
CA LEU A 73 -9.93 0.00 -8.66
C LEU A 73 -11.20 0.40 -9.40
N TYR A 74 -11.18 1.59 -9.99
CA TYR A 74 -12.30 2.20 -10.70
C TYR A 74 -11.79 2.95 -11.94
N ASP A 75 -12.71 3.56 -12.69
CA ASP A 75 -12.40 4.27 -13.95
C ASP A 75 -11.62 3.37 -14.93
N HIS A 76 -12.26 2.27 -15.35
CA HIS A 76 -11.67 1.27 -16.24
C HIS A 76 -10.34 0.68 -15.72
N CYS A 77 -10.22 0.48 -14.40
CA CYS A 77 -9.01 0.02 -13.70
C CYS A 77 -7.79 0.93 -13.83
N LYS A 78 -7.98 2.21 -14.17
CA LYS A 78 -6.88 3.17 -14.27
C LYS A 78 -6.62 3.91 -12.97
N LYS A 79 -7.64 4.05 -12.14
CA LYS A 79 -7.55 4.72 -10.83
C LYS A 79 -7.70 3.70 -9.71
N SER A 80 -7.12 4.04 -8.56
CA SER A 80 -7.21 3.25 -7.35
C SER A 80 -7.48 4.14 -6.14
N ALA A 81 -8.26 3.63 -5.20
CA ALA A 81 -8.58 4.26 -3.94
C ALA A 81 -8.36 3.25 -2.80
N LEU A 82 -7.93 3.76 -1.65
CA LEU A 82 -7.83 2.99 -0.42
C LEU A 82 -8.89 3.50 0.55
N LEU A 83 -9.75 2.61 1.01
CA LEU A 83 -10.77 2.91 2.01
C LEU A 83 -10.39 2.22 3.31
N VAL A 84 -10.42 2.97 4.42
CA VAL A 84 -10.26 2.42 5.77
C VAL A 84 -11.59 2.55 6.47
N ASN A 85 -12.20 1.42 6.86
CA ASN A 85 -13.54 1.37 7.43
C ASN A 85 -14.63 2.04 6.56
N GLY A 86 -14.41 2.11 5.25
CA GLY A 86 -15.31 2.77 4.30
C GLY A 86 -14.92 4.21 3.94
N ASP A 87 -14.03 4.83 4.71
CA ASP A 87 -13.61 6.22 4.48
C ASP A 87 -12.39 6.32 3.57
N LEU A 88 -12.45 7.23 2.60
CA LEU A 88 -11.38 7.46 1.64
C LEU A 88 -10.11 8.02 2.33
N GLN A 89 -8.97 7.37 2.09
CA GLN A 89 -7.68 7.79 2.63
C GLN A 89 -6.89 8.65 1.65
N GLU A 90 -7.19 9.95 1.58
CA GLU A 90 -6.53 10.89 0.66
C GLU A 90 -5.02 11.05 0.89
N LYS A 91 -4.56 10.83 2.12
CA LYS A 91 -3.14 10.98 2.48
C LYS A 91 -2.25 9.87 1.91
N MET A 92 -2.84 8.73 1.50
CA MET A 92 -2.09 7.58 1.00
C MET A 92 -2.10 7.54 -0.53
N LYS A 93 -0.91 7.63 -1.14
CA LYS A 93 -0.77 7.47 -2.58
C LYS A 93 -0.49 6.01 -2.92
N ILE A 94 -1.40 5.39 -3.66
CA ILE A 94 -1.22 4.06 -4.22
C ILE A 94 -0.54 4.22 -5.58
N ASN A 95 0.68 3.69 -5.69
CA ASN A 95 1.38 3.56 -6.95
C ASN A 95 1.11 2.16 -7.50
N LEU A 96 0.08 2.09 -8.34
CA LEU A 96 -0.37 0.89 -9.03
C LEU A 96 -0.07 1.03 -10.52
N LYS A 97 0.53 0.03 -11.14
CA LYS A 97 0.60 -0.05 -12.60
C LYS A 97 -0.76 -0.52 -13.11
N PRO A 98 -1.51 0.26 -13.90
CA PRO A 98 -2.83 -0.14 -14.39
C PRO A 98 -2.81 -1.45 -15.18
N GLU A 99 -1.71 -1.73 -15.87
CA GLU A 99 -1.44 -2.96 -16.63
C GLU A 99 -1.63 -4.24 -15.79
N LEU A 100 -1.38 -4.17 -14.47
CA LEU A 100 -1.53 -5.32 -13.56
C LEU A 100 -3.00 -5.74 -13.35
N PHE A 101 -3.96 -4.89 -13.71
CA PHE A 101 -5.40 -5.17 -13.52
C PHE A 101 -6.17 -5.07 -14.83
N GLN A 102 -5.47 -4.98 -15.97
CA GLN A 102 -6.11 -5.07 -17.28
C GLN A 102 -6.49 -6.52 -17.58
N ASN A 103 -7.66 -6.69 -18.21
CA ASN A 103 -8.21 -7.97 -18.68
C ASN A 103 -8.30 -9.07 -17.62
N ILE A 104 -8.44 -8.68 -16.34
CA ILE A 104 -8.62 -9.65 -15.27
C ILE A 104 -10.05 -10.20 -15.25
N THR A 105 -10.19 -11.46 -14.89
CA THR A 105 -11.48 -12.05 -14.53
C THR A 105 -11.38 -12.65 -13.14
N VAL A 106 -12.32 -12.29 -12.25
CA VAL A 106 -12.33 -12.75 -10.87
C VAL A 106 -13.40 -13.82 -10.69
N TYR A 107 -13.01 -14.92 -10.07
CA TYR A 107 -13.87 -16.03 -9.71
C TYR A 107 -13.94 -16.15 -8.19
N LYS A 108 -15.11 -16.60 -7.72
CA LYS A 108 -15.33 -16.98 -6.33
C LYS A 108 -16.17 -18.24 -6.31
N SER A 109 -15.81 -19.22 -5.48
CA SER A 109 -16.68 -20.37 -5.28
C SER A 109 -17.85 -19.99 -4.39
N ASP A 110 -19.03 -20.44 -4.78
CA ASP A 110 -20.23 -20.38 -3.96
C ASP A 110 -20.18 -21.42 -2.82
N PRO A 111 -21.14 -21.39 -1.87
CA PRO A 111 -21.20 -22.35 -0.76
C PRO A 111 -21.33 -23.82 -1.20
N PHE A 112 -21.74 -24.06 -2.45
CA PHE A 112 -21.89 -25.40 -3.02
C PHE A 112 -20.66 -25.82 -3.84
N GLY A 113 -19.59 -25.03 -3.80
CA GLY A 113 -18.33 -25.31 -4.51
C GLY A 113 -18.33 -24.88 -5.97
N HIS A 114 -19.43 -24.35 -6.51
CA HIS A 114 -19.45 -23.92 -7.91
C HIS A 114 -18.78 -22.56 -8.07
N GLU A 115 -17.92 -22.45 -9.06
CA GLU A 115 -17.26 -21.23 -9.44
C GLU A 115 -18.22 -20.30 -10.17
N ARG A 116 -18.23 -19.04 -9.76
CA ARG A 116 -18.93 -17.99 -10.48
C ARG A 116 -17.99 -16.83 -10.73
N LYS A 117 -18.02 -16.33 -11.97
CA LYS A 117 -17.44 -15.03 -12.28
C LYS A 117 -18.18 -13.98 -11.46
N ILE A 118 -17.45 -13.21 -10.67
CA ILE A 118 -18.03 -12.15 -9.86
C ILE A 118 -17.84 -10.80 -10.52
N SER A 119 -18.79 -9.92 -10.28
CA SER A 119 -18.65 -8.48 -10.52
C SER A 119 -18.70 -7.77 -9.16
N PHE A 120 -18.04 -6.62 -9.09
CA PHE A 120 -18.02 -5.82 -7.88
C PHE A 120 -19.12 -4.78 -7.93
N PRO A 121 -19.83 -4.53 -6.82
CA PRO A 121 -20.82 -3.47 -6.78
C PRO A 121 -20.12 -2.10 -6.91
N PRO A 122 -20.80 -1.09 -7.49
CA PRO A 122 -20.31 0.28 -7.49
C PRO A 122 -20.02 0.78 -6.06
N ARG A 123 -19.08 1.71 -5.93
CA ARG A 123 -18.66 2.30 -4.64
C ARG A 123 -18.71 3.81 -4.71
N VAL A 124 -19.03 4.43 -3.58
CA VAL A 124 -18.90 5.88 -3.43
C VAL A 124 -17.43 6.20 -3.21
N ILE A 125 -16.82 6.95 -4.13
CA ILE A 125 -15.44 7.41 -4.08
C ILE A 125 -15.47 8.90 -4.38
N ASP A 126 -14.94 9.72 -3.47
CA ASP A 126 -14.93 11.19 -3.63
C ASP A 126 -16.33 11.74 -3.94
N GLU A 127 -17.34 11.31 -3.17
CA GLU A 127 -18.76 11.67 -3.32
C GLU A 127 -19.45 11.22 -4.62
N HIS A 128 -18.76 10.49 -5.50
CA HIS A 128 -19.31 9.96 -6.76
C HIS A 128 -19.50 8.44 -6.70
N LEU A 129 -20.59 7.95 -7.31
CA LEU A 129 -20.82 6.51 -7.45
C LEU A 129 -20.03 5.96 -8.64
N GLU A 130 -18.94 5.27 -8.37
CA GLU A 130 -17.99 4.79 -9.37
C GLU A 130 -18.18 3.29 -9.63
N PRO A 131 -18.18 2.84 -10.90
CA PRO A 131 -18.16 1.42 -11.23
C PRO A 131 -16.81 0.82 -10.86
N VAL A 132 -16.85 -0.26 -10.06
CA VAL A 132 -15.65 -0.93 -9.58
C VAL A 132 -15.29 -2.08 -10.51
N CYS A 133 -14.04 -2.09 -10.96
CA CYS A 133 -13.54 -3.21 -11.76
C CYS A 133 -12.87 -4.29 -10.90
N PHE A 134 -12.29 -3.90 -9.77
CA PHE A 134 -11.68 -4.82 -8.81
C PHE A 134 -11.75 -4.26 -7.39
N GLN A 135 -12.06 -5.12 -6.43
CA GLN A 135 -11.94 -4.80 -5.01
C GLN A 135 -11.22 -5.94 -4.29
N TYR A 136 -10.23 -5.58 -3.48
CA TYR A 136 -9.61 -6.49 -2.51
C TYR A 136 -9.75 -5.94 -1.10
N THR A 137 -10.28 -6.75 -0.20
CA THR A 137 -10.51 -6.38 1.20
C THR A 137 -9.59 -7.15 2.12
N ILE A 138 -8.95 -6.47 3.07
CA ILE A 138 -8.51 -7.05 4.34
C ILE A 138 -9.58 -6.75 5.39
N PHE A 139 -10.09 -7.80 6.01
CA PHE A 139 -11.13 -7.74 7.04
C PHE A 139 -10.52 -7.44 8.42
N PRO A 140 -11.32 -6.98 9.41
CA PRO A 140 -10.83 -6.63 10.75
C PRO A 140 -10.04 -7.72 11.48
N ASN A 141 -10.31 -8.99 11.15
CA ASN A 141 -9.59 -10.16 11.68
C ASN A 141 -8.26 -10.45 10.95
N GLY A 142 -7.82 -9.57 10.05
CA GLY A 142 -6.63 -9.74 9.21
C GLY A 142 -6.78 -10.72 8.05
N SER A 143 -7.96 -11.33 7.86
CA SER A 143 -8.20 -12.19 6.69
C SER A 143 -8.33 -11.34 5.43
N GLY A 144 -7.81 -11.86 4.31
CA GLY A 144 -7.94 -11.26 3.00
C GLY A 144 -9.18 -11.76 2.27
N SER A 145 -9.55 -11.04 1.21
CA SER A 145 -10.55 -11.53 0.28
C SER A 145 -10.03 -12.76 -0.45
N SER A 146 -10.89 -13.77 -0.57
CA SER A 146 -10.54 -15.04 -1.19
C SER A 146 -11.11 -15.13 -2.60
N TYR A 147 -10.22 -15.16 -3.58
CA TYR A 147 -10.52 -15.10 -5.01
C TYR A 147 -9.59 -15.98 -5.82
N ILE A 148 -10.04 -16.34 -7.02
CA ILE A 148 -9.14 -16.75 -8.11
C ILE A 148 -9.18 -15.63 -9.15
N ILE A 149 -8.02 -15.11 -9.53
CA ILE A 149 -7.90 -14.05 -10.54
C ILE A 149 -7.24 -14.63 -11.78
N ALA A 150 -7.96 -14.66 -12.90
CA ALA A 150 -7.40 -15.01 -14.20
C ALA A 150 -6.82 -13.78 -14.89
N GLN A 151 -5.58 -13.87 -15.34
CA GLN A 151 -4.87 -12.83 -16.08
C GLN A 151 -3.78 -13.43 -16.96
N ASN A 152 -3.72 -13.05 -18.24
CA ASN A 152 -2.66 -13.44 -19.18
C ASN A 152 -2.35 -14.96 -19.12
N GLU A 153 -3.39 -15.79 -19.23
CA GLU A 153 -3.30 -17.26 -19.20
C GLU A 153 -2.82 -17.86 -17.86
N LYS A 154 -2.73 -17.04 -16.80
CA LYS A 154 -2.39 -17.48 -15.45
C LYS A 154 -3.57 -17.28 -14.51
N PHE A 155 -3.63 -18.13 -13.49
CA PHE A 155 -4.65 -18.07 -12.45
C PHE A 155 -3.95 -17.87 -11.11
N TYR A 156 -4.29 -16.77 -10.44
CA TYR A 156 -3.74 -16.37 -9.14
C TYR A 156 -4.74 -16.70 -8.06
N ILE A 157 -4.37 -17.55 -7.12
CA ILE A 157 -5.21 -18.02 -6.04
C ILE A 157 -4.91 -17.19 -4.81
N PHE A 158 -5.88 -16.39 -4.38
CA PHE A 158 -5.79 -15.57 -3.17
C PHE A 158 -6.46 -16.32 -2.02
N PRO A 159 -5.68 -16.91 -1.10
CA PRO A 159 -6.24 -17.52 0.10
C PRO A 159 -6.72 -16.44 1.08
N PRO A 160 -7.73 -16.74 1.93
CA PRO A 160 -8.22 -15.78 2.92
C PRO A 160 -7.26 -15.58 4.10
N TYR A 161 -6.37 -16.53 4.39
CA TYR A 161 -5.43 -16.49 5.53
C TYR A 161 -3.99 -16.51 5.06
N PHE A 162 -3.01 -16.44 5.99
CA PHE A 162 -1.55 -16.20 5.85
C PHE A 162 -0.73 -17.13 4.93
N GLU A 163 -1.36 -17.73 3.93
CA GLU A 163 -0.75 -18.45 2.83
C GLU A 163 -0.37 -17.50 1.68
N ASP A 164 0.67 -17.89 0.95
CA ASP A 164 1.13 -17.19 -0.24
C ASP A 164 0.16 -17.36 -1.41
N VAL A 165 0.21 -16.43 -2.36
CA VAL A 165 -0.58 -16.52 -3.59
C VAL A 165 -0.01 -17.62 -4.48
N ASN A 166 -0.81 -18.68 -4.71
CA ASN A 166 -0.46 -19.75 -5.64
C ASN A 166 -0.79 -19.32 -7.08
N VAL A 167 0.04 -19.73 -8.04
CA VAL A 167 -0.13 -19.39 -9.45
C VAL A 167 -0.14 -20.67 -10.27
N THR A 168 -1.18 -20.85 -11.09
CA THR A 168 -1.33 -22.00 -11.98
C THR A 168 -1.54 -21.56 -13.43
N GLU A 169 -1.38 -22.49 -14.36
CA GLU A 169 -1.57 -22.26 -15.80
C GLU A 169 -2.99 -22.63 -16.26
N SER A 170 -3.73 -23.38 -15.45
CA SER A 170 -5.10 -23.81 -15.77
C SER A 170 -6.10 -23.43 -14.68
N LEU A 171 -7.33 -23.12 -15.11
CA LEU A 171 -8.44 -22.84 -14.22
C LEU A 171 -8.79 -24.07 -13.37
N GLU A 172 -8.75 -25.26 -13.98
CA GLU A 172 -9.08 -26.53 -13.31
C GLU A 172 -8.12 -26.79 -12.14
N GLU A 173 -6.82 -26.62 -12.35
CA GLU A 173 -5.82 -26.75 -11.28
C GLU A 173 -6.02 -25.68 -10.19
N ALA A 174 -6.30 -24.44 -10.57
CA ALA A 174 -6.58 -23.38 -9.60
C ALA A 174 -7.79 -23.70 -8.72
N LEU A 175 -8.85 -24.25 -9.32
CA LEU A 175 -10.06 -24.65 -8.62
C LEU A 175 -9.83 -25.83 -7.68
N ALA A 176 -9.04 -26.83 -8.11
CA ALA A 176 -8.68 -27.97 -7.29
C ALA A 176 -7.92 -27.53 -6.03
N LEU A 177 -6.90 -26.68 -6.19
CA LEU A 177 -6.13 -26.12 -5.07
C LEU A 177 -6.99 -25.27 -4.13
N PHE A 178 -7.84 -24.41 -4.70
CA PHE A 178 -8.72 -23.54 -3.92
C PHE A 178 -9.75 -24.31 -3.09
N THR A 179 -10.24 -25.44 -3.60
CA THR A 179 -11.18 -26.31 -2.88
C THR A 179 -10.48 -27.07 -1.76
N HIS A 180 -9.32 -27.66 -2.04
CA HIS A 180 -8.53 -28.38 -1.05
C HIS A 180 -8.09 -27.49 0.14
N GLU A 181 -7.73 -26.23 -0.12
CA GLU A 181 -7.40 -25.27 0.95
C GLU A 181 -8.58 -24.99 1.90
N LYS A 182 -9.82 -25.02 1.40
CA LYS A 182 -11.01 -24.85 2.25
C LYS A 182 -11.24 -26.07 3.14
N GLU A 183 -11.15 -27.27 2.58
CA GLU A 183 -11.40 -28.53 3.30
C GLU A 183 -10.38 -28.73 4.43
N LYS A 184 -9.11 -28.43 4.16
CA LYS A 184 -8.04 -28.50 5.16
C LYS A 184 -8.26 -27.55 6.34
N LYS A 185 -9.07 -26.48 6.21
CA LYS A 185 -9.32 -25.56 7.33
C LYS A 185 -10.58 -25.88 8.12
N ILE A 186 -11.55 -26.57 7.52
CA ILE A 186 -12.74 -27.06 8.24
C ILE A 186 -12.33 -28.10 9.30
N THR A 187 -11.31 -28.90 9.02
CA THR A 187 -10.82 -29.98 9.88
C THR A 187 -9.92 -29.53 11.04
N PHE A 188 -9.48 -28.27 11.08
CA PHE A 188 -8.63 -27.74 12.18
C PHE A 188 -9.42 -26.92 13.21
N HIS A 189 -10.75 -26.86 13.08
CA HIS A 189 -11.64 -26.18 14.01
C HIS A 189 -12.58 -27.13 14.79
N GLU A 190 -12.29 -28.44 14.79
CA GLU A 190 -12.88 -29.42 15.72
C GLU A 190 -11.93 -29.76 16.88
#